data_AF-N9MTG1-F1
#
_entry.id   AF-N9MTG1-F1
#
_cell.length_a   1.000
_cell.length_b   1.000
_cell.length_c   1.000
_cell.angle_alpha   90.00
_cell.angle_beta   90.00
_cell.angle_gamma   90.00
#
_symmetry.space_group_name_H-M   'P 1'
#
loop_
_entity.id
_entity.type
_entity.pdbx_description
1 polymer ?
#
loop_
_entity_poly.entity_id
_entity_poly.type
_entity_poly.pdbx_seq_one_letter_code
_entity_poly.pdbx_strand_id
1 'polypeptide(L)'
;MQQKKNGFTLIELVVVVAIIGILAAIVYPSYQEYVRKAKRTNMQSEMMRIAQYLQRYRVINHHYTNATLDNGLLVQDFPATNAMYKLTLAPLDQSWTMTATPTGAQTGDGSIILNHQGQKCWIKGSSCTPSATTNWDGR
;
A
#
# COMPACT_ATOMS: atom_id res chain seq x y z
N MET A 1 -43.19 -18.98 -43.74
CA MET A 1 -41.75 -18.61 -43.71
C MET A 1 -41.16 -19.15 -42.41
N GLN A 2 -40.39 -20.25 -42.46
CA GLN A 2 -39.70 -20.77 -41.27
C GLN A 2 -38.47 -19.90 -41.02
N GLN A 3 -38.46 -19.15 -39.92
CA GLN A 3 -37.25 -18.48 -39.46
C GLN A 3 -36.25 -19.53 -38.98
N LYS A 4 -35.10 -19.64 -39.66
CA LYS A 4 -33.96 -20.39 -39.15
C LYS A 4 -33.53 -19.74 -37.83
N LYS A 5 -33.62 -20.48 -36.73
CA LYS A 5 -33.00 -20.07 -35.47
C LYS A 5 -31.49 -20.20 -35.66
N ASN A 6 -30.80 -19.07 -35.80
CA ASN A 6 -29.34 -19.03 -35.81
C ASN A 6 -28.85 -19.23 -34.37
N GLY A 7 -28.38 -20.44 -34.06
CA GLY A 7 -27.73 -20.76 -32.78
C GLY A 7 -26.22 -20.61 -32.87
N PHE A 8 -25.57 -20.38 -31.72
CA PHE A 8 -24.12 -20.43 -31.60
C PHE A 8 -23.61 -21.86 -31.84
N THR A 9 -22.48 -21.99 -32.54
CA THR A 9 -21.79 -23.27 -32.71
C THR A 9 -20.89 -23.56 -31.50
N LEU A 10 -20.66 -24.84 -31.23
CA LEU A 10 -19.73 -25.26 -30.17
C LEU A 10 -18.31 -24.74 -30.43
N ILE A 11 -17.89 -24.69 -31.70
CA ILE A 11 -16.55 -24.23 -32.08
C ILE A 11 -16.38 -22.72 -31.84
N GLU A 12 -17.41 -21.91 -32.11
CA GLU A 12 -17.38 -20.47 -31.79
C GLU A 12 -17.22 -20.26 -30.27
N LEU A 13 -17.93 -21.04 -29.46
CA LEU A 13 -17.80 -20.96 -28.00
C LEU A 13 -16.39 -21.34 -27.53
N VAL A 14 -15.81 -22.40 -28.07
CA VAL A 14 -14.45 -22.85 -27.71
C VAL A 14 -13.40 -21.81 -28.10
N VAL A 15 -13.51 -21.19 -29.29
CA VAL A 15 -12.59 -20.14 -29.71
C VAL A 15 -12.72 -18.90 -28.82
N VAL A 16 -13.94 -18.50 -28.46
CA VAL A 16 -14.16 -17.37 -27.55
C VAL A 16 -13.54 -17.63 -26.17
N VAL A 17 -13.76 -18.80 -25.59
CA VAL A 17 -13.17 -19.16 -24.28
C VAL A 17 -11.65 -19.22 -24.36
N ALA A 18 -11.08 -19.72 -25.46
CA ALA A 18 -9.64 -19.73 -25.67
C ALA A 18 -9.04 -18.30 -25.72
N ILE A 19 -9.68 -17.38 -26.42
CA ILE A 19 -9.25 -15.98 -26.49
C ILE A 19 -9.35 -15.32 -25.10
N ILE A 20 -10.46 -15.50 -24.38
CA ILE A 20 -10.64 -14.96 -23.03
C ILE A 20 -9.57 -15.52 -22.07
N GLY A 21 -9.25 -16.81 -22.17
CA GLY A 21 -8.21 -17.46 -21.38
C GLY A 21 -6.82 -16.81 -21.57
N ILE A 22 -6.44 -16.56 -22.82
CA ILE A 22 -5.16 -15.89 -23.15
C ILE A 22 -5.14 -14.46 -22.60
N LEU A 23 -6.22 -13.70 -22.78
CA LEU A 23 -6.31 -12.32 -22.29
C LEU A 23 -6.25 -12.26 -20.76
N ALA A 24 -6.97 -13.16 -20.07
CA ALA A 24 -7.00 -13.21 -18.62
C ALA A 24 -5.61 -13.49 -18.01
N ALA A 25 -4.82 -14.37 -18.64
CA ALA A 25 -3.48 -14.71 -18.19
C ALA A 25 -2.52 -13.50 -18.15
N ILE A 26 -2.67 -12.56 -19.08
CA ILE A 26 -1.83 -11.36 -19.16
C ILE A 26 -2.39 -10.23 -18.27
N VAL A 27 -3.70 -10.03 -18.31
CA VAL A 27 -4.36 -8.90 -17.65
C VAL A 27 -4.40 -9.04 -16.13
N TYR A 28 -4.64 -10.25 -15.63
CA TYR A 28 -4.82 -10.49 -14.20
C TYR A 28 -3.62 -10.08 -13.32
N PRO A 29 -2.36 -10.51 -13.58
CA PRO A 29 -1.22 -10.11 -12.75
C PRO A 29 -0.95 -8.60 -12.81
N SER A 30 -1.13 -7.98 -13.98
CA SER A 30 -0.96 -6.53 -14.15
C SER A 30 -1.97 -5.73 -13.30
N TYR A 31 -3.23 -6.18 -13.29
CA TYR A 31 -4.26 -5.55 -12.46
C TYR A 31 -3.95 -5.67 -10.96
N GLN A 32 -3.46 -6.83 -10.51
CA GLN A 32 -3.06 -7.00 -9.10
C GLN A 32 -1.96 -6.03 -8.69
N GLU A 33 -0.92 -5.86 -9.52
CA GLU A 33 0.16 -4.90 -9.23
C GLU A 33 -0.32 -3.45 -9.26
N TYR A 34 -1.24 -3.09 -10.16
CA TYR A 34 -1.87 -1.77 -10.17
C TYR A 34 -2.61 -1.48 -8.86
N VAL A 35 -3.44 -2.43 -8.41
CA VAL A 35 -4.15 -2.30 -7.13
C VAL A 35 -3.16 -2.19 -5.98
N ARG A 36 -2.10 -3.01 -5.96
CA ARG A 36 -1.07 -2.94 -4.91
C ARG A 36 -0.40 -1.57 -4.83
N LYS A 37 -0.02 -1.02 -5.97
CA LYS A 37 0.57 0.32 -6.06
C LYS A 37 -0.39 1.39 -5.55
N ALA A 38 -1.66 1.33 -5.92
CA ALA A 38 -2.67 2.27 -5.44
C ALA A 38 -2.83 2.21 -3.91
N LYS A 39 -2.86 1.00 -3.33
CA LYS A 39 -2.95 0.80 -1.88
C LYS A 39 -1.72 1.31 -1.15
N ARG A 40 -0.53 1.13 -1.73
CA ARG A 40 0.72 1.70 -1.23
C ARG A 40 0.68 3.22 -1.20
N THR A 41 0.23 3.86 -2.29
CA THR A 41 0.08 5.33 -2.36
C THR A 41 -0.91 5.84 -1.30
N ASN A 42 -2.00 5.12 -1.05
CA ASN A 42 -2.93 5.47 0.02
C ASN A 42 -2.25 5.41 1.40
N MET A 43 -1.48 4.36 1.69
CA MET A 43 -0.73 4.24 2.94
C MET A 43 0.31 5.36 3.08
N GLN A 44 1.02 5.69 2.02
CA GLN A 44 1.98 6.81 1.98
C GLN A 44 1.31 8.14 2.30
N SER A 45 0.13 8.40 1.74
CA SER A 45 -0.66 9.60 2.04
C SER A 45 -1.05 9.65 3.52
N GLU A 46 -1.49 8.52 4.08
CA GLU A 46 -1.82 8.44 5.51
C GLU A 46 -0.58 8.66 6.37
N MET A 47 0.58 8.07 6.07
CA MET A 47 1.84 8.33 6.79
C MET A 47 2.21 9.81 6.80
N MET A 48 1.99 10.53 5.69
CA MET A 48 2.23 11.98 5.63
C MET A 48 1.26 12.76 6.53
N ARG A 49 -0.01 12.36 6.60
CA ARG A 49 -0.98 12.92 7.55
C ARG A 49 -0.53 12.69 9.00
N ILE A 50 -0.04 11.50 9.32
CA ILE A 50 0.48 11.17 10.66
C ILE A 50 1.71 12.01 10.97
N ALA A 51 2.62 12.21 10.02
CA ALA A 51 3.78 13.07 10.20
C ALA A 51 3.39 14.51 10.59
N GLN A 52 2.34 15.07 9.97
CA GLN A 52 1.81 16.39 10.33
C GLN A 52 1.22 16.42 11.75
N TYR A 53 0.52 15.36 12.14
CA TYR A 53 0.03 15.21 13.52
C TYR A 53 1.19 15.17 14.52
N LEU A 54 2.24 14.39 14.24
CA LEU A 54 3.42 14.32 15.09
C LEU A 54 4.07 15.70 15.22
N GLN A 55 4.22 16.46 14.12
CA GLN A 55 4.73 17.83 14.19
C GLN A 55 3.92 18.71 15.16
N ARG A 56 2.58 18.64 15.09
CA ARG A 56 1.69 19.34 16.05
C ARG A 56 1.88 18.85 17.47
N TYR A 57 2.00 17.54 17.67
CA TYR A 57 2.26 16.94 18.98
C TYR A 57 3.52 17.51 19.62
N ARG A 58 4.61 17.64 18.85
CA ARG A 58 5.87 18.23 19.35
C ARG A 58 5.74 19.70 19.71
N VAL A 59 4.96 20.49 18.96
CA VAL A 59 4.76 21.91 19.30
C VAL A 59 4.14 22.08 20.69
N ILE A 60 3.25 21.16 21.09
CA ILE A 60 2.56 21.20 22.38
C ILE A 60 3.39 20.56 23.50
N ASN A 61 4.00 19.41 23.21
CA ASN A 61 4.64 18.58 24.24
C ASN A 61 6.17 18.73 24.31
N HIS A 62 6.77 19.42 23.35
CA HIS A 62 8.23 19.61 23.20
C HIS A 62 9.08 18.34 22.96
N HIS A 63 8.48 17.15 23.01
CA HIS A 63 9.10 15.86 22.72
C HIS A 63 8.14 14.91 21.98
N TYR A 64 8.63 13.77 21.46
CA TYR A 64 7.78 12.73 20.85
C TYR A 64 7.62 11.46 21.69
N THR A 65 8.39 11.25 22.77
CA THR A 65 8.48 9.96 23.51
C THR A 65 7.14 9.31 23.86
N ASN A 66 6.08 10.10 24.10
CA ASN A 66 4.75 9.61 24.46
C ASN A 66 3.73 9.70 23.31
N ALA A 67 4.17 10.03 22.09
CA ALA A 67 3.32 10.05 20.93
C ALA A 67 2.92 8.62 20.56
N THR A 68 1.62 8.34 20.59
CA THR A 68 1.07 7.04 20.21
C THR A 68 0.29 7.13 18.91
N LEU A 69 0.12 5.98 18.27
CA LEU A 69 -0.81 5.82 17.16
C LEU A 69 -2.26 5.60 17.62
N ASP A 70 -2.61 5.90 18.88
CA ASP A 70 -3.87 5.45 19.49
C ASP A 70 -4.78 6.61 19.96
N ASN A 71 -4.43 7.86 19.64
CA ASN A 71 -5.22 9.05 20.01
C ASN A 71 -6.47 9.25 19.12
N GLY A 72 -7.21 8.18 18.80
CA GLY A 72 -8.54 8.24 18.18
C GLY A 72 -8.62 8.76 16.74
N LEU A 73 -7.48 9.01 16.09
CA LEU A 73 -7.36 9.49 14.71
C LEU A 73 -6.46 8.61 13.83
N LEU A 74 -5.87 7.58 14.43
CA LEU A 74 -4.74 6.82 13.95
C LEU A 74 -5.11 5.35 14.12
N VAL A 75 -4.99 4.55 13.07
CA VAL A 75 -5.23 3.11 13.17
C VAL A 75 -3.92 2.43 12.81
N GLN A 76 -3.40 1.62 13.76
CA GLN A 76 -2.21 0.81 13.50
C GLN A 76 -2.46 -0.13 12.32
N ASP A 77 -3.67 -0.66 12.20
CA ASP A 77 -4.09 -1.44 11.06
C ASP A 77 -4.76 -0.55 10.01
N PHE A 78 -4.17 -0.49 8.82
CA PHE A 78 -4.66 0.34 7.73
C PHE A 78 -5.03 -0.48 6.49
N PRO A 79 -6.27 -0.35 5.97
CA PRO A 79 -7.42 0.27 6.65
C PRO A 79 -7.83 -0.52 7.91
N ALA A 80 -8.63 0.10 8.78
CA ALA A 80 -9.05 -0.51 10.06
C ALA A 80 -9.75 -1.86 9.89
N THR A 81 -10.52 -2.01 8.81
CA THR A 81 -11.16 -3.27 8.42
C THR A 81 -10.43 -3.85 7.22
N ASN A 82 -10.10 -5.14 7.26
CA ASN A 82 -9.28 -5.81 6.23
C ASN A 82 -7.94 -5.10 6.03
N ALA A 83 -7.17 -5.03 7.12
CA ALA A 83 -5.86 -4.42 7.16
C ALA A 83 -4.96 -4.91 6.03
N MET A 84 -4.33 -3.97 5.34
CA MET A 84 -3.36 -4.20 4.27
C MET A 84 -1.97 -3.74 4.69
N TYR A 85 -1.90 -2.87 5.70
CA TYR A 85 -0.66 -2.45 6.34
C TYR A 85 -0.85 -2.45 7.85
N LYS A 86 0.20 -2.81 8.57
CA LYS A 86 0.36 -2.55 10.00
C LYS A 86 1.41 -1.47 10.18
N LEU A 87 1.01 -0.35 10.76
CA LEU A 87 1.84 0.79 11.06
C LEU A 87 2.40 0.68 12.48
N THR A 88 3.71 0.84 12.60
CA THR A 88 4.41 0.97 13.88
C THR A 88 5.09 2.32 13.95
N LEU A 89 5.04 2.95 15.12
CA LEU A 89 5.73 4.21 15.42
C LEU A 89 6.78 3.92 16.49
N ALA A 90 8.01 4.32 16.22
CA ALA A 90 9.11 4.30 17.18
C ALA A 90 9.50 5.76 17.50
N PRO A 91 8.82 6.40 18.47
CA PRO A 91 9.17 7.75 18.90
C PRO A 91 10.37 7.73 19.85
N LEU A 92 11.19 8.78 19.76
CA LEU A 92 12.23 9.14 20.71
C LEU A 92 11.96 10.57 21.19
N ASP A 93 12.90 11.20 21.90
CA ASP A 93 12.68 12.56 22.41
C ASP A 93 12.49 13.59 21.28
N GLN A 94 13.45 13.67 20.34
CA GLN A 94 13.45 14.66 19.24
C GLN A 94 13.27 14.06 17.85
N SER A 95 13.09 12.74 17.76
CA SER A 95 12.99 12.03 16.49
C SER A 95 11.91 10.97 16.55
N TRP A 96 11.52 10.48 15.39
CA TRP A 96 10.64 9.33 15.24
C TRP A 96 10.92 8.67 13.90
N THR A 97 10.61 7.38 13.86
CA THR A 97 10.52 6.59 12.64
C THR A 97 9.19 5.84 12.67
N MET A 98 8.46 5.89 11.57
CA MET A 98 7.27 5.07 11.38
C MET A 98 7.48 4.08 10.23
N THR A 99 6.97 2.87 10.40
CA THR A 99 7.11 1.78 9.44
C THR A 99 5.73 1.19 9.17
N ALA A 100 5.30 1.21 7.92
CA ALA A 100 4.13 0.48 7.44
C ALA A 100 4.59 -0.88 6.88
N THR A 101 4.32 -1.95 7.62
CA THR A 101 4.60 -3.32 7.22
C THR A 101 3.41 -3.90 6.47
N PRO A 102 3.58 -4.42 5.25
CA PRO A 102 2.48 -4.98 4.48
C PRO A 102 1.90 -6.24 5.16
N THR A 103 0.59 -6.36 5.14
CA THR A 103 -0.16 -7.53 5.62
C THR A 103 -1.33 -7.83 4.67
N GLY A 104 -2.07 -8.91 4.91
CA GLY A 104 -3.21 -9.31 4.08
C GLY A 104 -2.84 -9.38 2.59
N ALA A 105 -3.63 -8.73 1.74
CA ALA A 105 -3.43 -8.72 0.28
C ALA A 105 -2.17 -7.95 -0.19
N GLN A 106 -1.50 -7.17 0.66
CA GLN A 106 -0.24 -6.49 0.36
C GLN A 106 1.00 -7.31 0.72
N THR A 107 0.85 -8.49 1.35
CA THR A 107 1.98 -9.32 1.76
C THR A 107 2.97 -9.51 0.62
N GLY A 108 4.26 -9.25 0.88
CA GLY A 108 5.33 -9.29 -0.13
C GLY A 108 5.54 -7.99 -0.92
N ASP A 109 4.73 -6.95 -0.73
CA ASP A 109 4.89 -5.66 -1.41
C ASP A 109 5.93 -4.73 -0.76
N GLY A 110 6.61 -5.19 0.28
CA GLY A 110 7.67 -4.44 0.97
C GLY A 110 7.19 -3.39 1.96
N SER A 111 8.05 -3.06 2.92
CA SER A 111 7.75 -2.11 4.00
C SER A 111 8.04 -0.68 3.59
N ILE A 112 7.18 0.25 4.02
CA ILE A 112 7.31 1.69 3.75
C ILE A 112 7.76 2.38 5.03
N ILE A 113 8.81 3.19 4.97
CA ILE A 113 9.38 3.86 6.14
C ILE A 113 9.41 5.37 5.90
N LEU A 114 9.10 6.12 6.95
CA LEU A 114 9.20 7.58 7.01
C LEU A 114 9.81 7.98 8.34
N ASN A 115 10.69 8.98 8.35
CA ASN A 115 11.21 9.55 9.59
C ASN A 115 10.84 11.02 9.79
N HIS A 116 11.16 11.55 10.97
CA HIS A 116 10.92 12.95 11.36
C HIS A 116 11.50 14.02 10.43
N GLN A 117 12.47 13.67 9.58
CA GLN A 117 13.08 14.58 8.60
C GLN A 117 12.38 14.52 7.24
N GLY A 118 11.32 13.71 7.10
CA GLY A 118 10.64 13.48 5.84
C GLY A 118 11.39 12.55 4.88
N GLN A 119 12.45 11.88 5.36
CA GLN A 119 13.21 10.92 4.58
C GLN A 119 12.43 9.62 4.45
N LYS A 120 12.46 9.05 3.24
CA LYS A 120 11.55 8.00 2.80
C LYS A 120 12.34 6.78 2.39
N CYS A 121 11.81 5.60 2.66
CA CYS A 121 12.44 4.37 2.24
C CYS A 121 11.37 3.30 1.95
N TRP A 122 11.57 2.52 0.89
CA TRP A 122 10.75 1.36 0.59
C TRP A 122 11.63 0.12 0.47
N ILE A 123 11.31 -0.91 1.25
CA ILE A 123 12.11 -2.15 1.37
C ILE A 123 11.31 -3.30 0.77
N LYS A 124 11.62 -3.66 -0.48
CA LYS A 124 11.15 -4.89 -1.15
C LYS A 124 12.36 -5.66 -1.66
N GLY A 125 12.93 -6.51 -0.79
CA GLY A 125 14.19 -7.24 -1.05
C GLY A 125 15.37 -6.60 -0.33
N SER A 126 16.01 -5.60 -0.95
CA SER A 126 17.19 -4.92 -0.37
C SER A 126 16.82 -4.00 0.78
N SER A 127 17.55 -4.10 1.89
CA SER A 127 17.40 -3.18 3.03
C SER A 127 17.77 -1.76 2.65
N CYS A 128 16.99 -0.80 3.14
CA CYS A 128 17.22 0.62 2.92
C CYS A 128 17.04 1.34 4.26
N THR A 129 17.86 2.36 4.51
CA THR A 129 17.75 3.23 5.68
C THR A 129 17.29 4.61 5.18
N PRO A 130 16.23 5.21 5.76
CA PRO A 130 15.78 6.53 5.34
C PRO A 130 16.92 7.55 5.35
N SER A 131 17.16 8.19 4.21
CA SER A 131 18.14 9.24 4.00
C SER A 131 17.58 10.31 3.05
N ALA A 132 18.34 11.39 2.82
CA ALA A 132 17.95 12.44 1.89
C ALA A 132 17.88 11.96 0.42
N THR A 133 18.52 10.83 0.08
CA THR A 133 18.56 10.30 -1.29
C THR A 133 17.61 9.13 -1.51
N THR A 134 17.11 8.50 -0.45
CA THR A 134 16.15 7.40 -0.56
C THR A 134 14.72 7.92 -0.77
N ASN A 135 13.90 7.10 -1.40
CA ASN A 135 12.53 7.44 -1.76
C ASN A 135 11.59 6.24 -1.51
N TRP A 136 10.33 6.37 -1.94
CA TRP A 136 9.35 5.27 -1.90
C TRP A 136 9.12 4.58 -3.25
N ASP A 137 9.88 4.93 -4.29
CA ASP A 137 9.75 4.37 -5.62
C ASP A 137 10.66 3.13 -5.84
N GLY A 138 11.61 2.90 -4.93
CA GLY A 138 12.49 1.74 -4.96
C GLY A 138 13.57 1.80 -6.04
N ARG A 139 13.86 3.01 -6.56
CA ARG A 139 14.97 3.30 -7.47
C ARG A 139 16.11 4.00 -6.73
#